data_AF-A0A8J6NUK6-F1
#
_entry.id   AF-A0A8J6NUK6-F1
#
_cell.length_a   1.000
_cell.length_b   1.000
_cell.length_c   1.000
_cell.angle_alpha   90.00
_cell.angle_beta   90.00
_cell.angle_gamma   90.00
#
_symmetry.space_group_name_H-M   'P 1'
#
loop_
_entity.id
_entity.type
_entity.pdbx_description
1 polymer ?
#
loop_
_entity_poly.entity_id
_entity_poly.type
_entity_poly.pdbx_seq_one_letter_code
_entity_poly.pdbx_strand_id
1 'polypeptide(L)'
;MIQVLISGLFLGGVYALLAVGLSMAFGIMGVLNLAHGSLAVLAAILYKKTLVRISISPWALGALVAPLFLGLGCMLHLLLVAPFRRLAAAGQIVASLTASLGVALILEDVFVWWQG
;
A
#
# COMPACT_ATOMS: atom_id res chain seq x y z
N MET A 1 36.90 -14.24 5.37
CA MET A 1 36.00 -15.39 5.59
C MET A 1 34.98 -15.10 6.69
N ILE A 2 35.38 -14.75 7.92
CA ILE A 2 34.45 -14.45 9.04
C ILE A 2 33.46 -13.31 8.70
N GLN A 3 33.93 -12.28 8.01
CA GLN A 3 33.11 -11.13 7.62
C GLN A 3 32.00 -11.52 6.64
N VAL A 4 32.26 -12.45 5.72
CA VAL A 4 31.26 -12.94 4.77
C VAL A 4 30.19 -13.76 5.49
N LEU A 5 30.57 -14.57 6.48
CA LEU A 5 29.62 -15.28 7.33
C LEU A 5 28.71 -14.32 8.10
N ILE A 6 29.29 -13.28 8.71
CA ILE A 6 28.55 -12.28 9.47
C ILE A 6 27.59 -11.53 8.54
N SER A 7 28.05 -11.03 7.39
CA SER A 7 27.19 -10.36 6.41
C SER A 7 26.08 -11.27 5.88
N GLY A 8 26.37 -12.56 5.64
CA GLY A 8 25.38 -13.54 5.22
C GLY A 8 24.30 -13.78 6.30
N LEU A 9 24.70 -13.83 7.57
CA LEU A 9 23.77 -13.97 8.70
C LEU A 9 22.87 -12.74 8.83
N PHE A 10 23.42 -11.52 8.73
CA PHE A 10 22.64 -10.29 8.77
C PHE A 10 21.63 -10.22 7.62
N LEU A 11 22.08 -10.53 6.40
CA LEU A 11 21.23 -10.52 5.22
C LEU A 11 20.12 -11.59 5.32
N GLY A 12 20.47 -12.80 5.78
CA GLY A 12 19.50 -13.86 6.07
C GLY A 12 18.50 -13.46 7.15
N GLY A 13 18.93 -12.74 8.19
CA GLY A 13 18.08 -12.19 9.23
C GLY A 13 17.06 -11.19 8.68
N VAL A 14 17.48 -10.27 7.81
CA VAL A 14 16.58 -9.33 7.14
C VAL A 14 15.53 -10.08 6.30
N TYR A 15 15.94 -11.08 5.52
CA TYR A 15 15.00 -11.87 4.72
C TYR A 15 14.06 -12.73 5.57
N ALA A 16 14.53 -13.30 6.68
CA ALA A 16 13.70 -14.04 7.61
C ALA A 16 12.65 -13.13 8.26
N LEU A 17 13.03 -11.91 8.67
CA LEU A 17 12.10 -10.92 9.22
C LEU A 17 11.05 -10.48 8.19
N LEU A 18 11.45 -10.26 6.93
CA LEU A 18 10.50 -9.95 5.85
C LEU A 18 9.48 -11.07 5.64
N ALA A 19 9.94 -12.33 5.60
CA ALA A 19 9.07 -13.49 5.45
C ALA A 19 8.11 -13.66 6.63
N VAL A 20 8.60 -13.49 7.87
CA VAL A 20 7.76 -13.57 9.08
C VAL A 20 6.74 -12.43 9.11
N GLY A 21 7.13 -11.21 8.79
CA GLY A 21 6.21 -10.06 8.75
C GLY A 21 5.09 -10.26 7.74
N LEU A 22 5.42 -10.74 6.55
CA LEU A 22 4.43 -11.04 5.51
C LEU A 22 3.52 -12.20 5.91
N SER A 23 4.08 -13.27 6.49
CA SER A 23 3.32 -14.41 7.02
C SER A 23 2.36 -14.00 8.13
N MET A 24 2.79 -13.14 9.05
CA MET A 24 1.94 -12.61 10.12
C MET A 24 0.82 -11.72 9.59
N ALA A 25 1.13 -10.85 8.61
CA ALA A 25 0.12 -10.02 7.96
C ALA A 25 -0.97 -10.87 7.30
N PHE A 26 -0.60 -11.95 6.62
CA PHE A 26 -1.56 -12.91 6.03
C PHE A 26 -2.29 -13.75 7.08
N GLY A 27 -1.58 -14.22 8.10
CA GLY A 27 -2.08 -15.14 9.11
C GLY A 27 -3.18 -14.55 10.00
N ILE A 28 -3.17 -13.23 10.21
CA ILE A 28 -4.15 -12.56 11.08
C ILE A 28 -5.28 -11.90 10.28
N MET A 29 -4.97 -11.20 9.19
CA MET A 29 -5.98 -10.40 8.46
C MET A 29 -6.73 -11.19 7.39
N GLY A 30 -6.18 -12.30 6.88
CA GLY A 30 -6.81 -13.10 5.81
C GLY A 30 -6.97 -12.37 4.46
N VAL A 31 -6.60 -11.09 4.38
CA VAL A 31 -6.68 -10.22 3.20
C VAL A 31 -5.52 -9.22 3.28
N LEU A 32 -4.70 -9.13 2.22
CA LEU A 32 -3.68 -8.10 2.10
C LEU A 32 -4.11 -7.08 1.05
N ASN A 33 -4.19 -5.81 1.43
CA ASN A 33 -4.49 -4.71 0.53
C ASN A 33 -3.23 -3.89 0.24
N LEU A 34 -2.51 -4.25 -0.82
CA LEU A 34 -1.29 -3.54 -1.24
C LEU A 34 -1.59 -2.14 -1.82
N ALA A 35 -2.78 -1.95 -2.40
CA ALA A 35 -3.21 -0.67 -2.97
C ALA A 35 -3.32 0.44 -1.91
N HIS A 36 -3.58 0.09 -0.65
CA HIS A 36 -3.65 1.07 0.44
C HIS A 36 -2.34 1.87 0.60
N GLY A 37 -1.18 1.21 0.47
CA GLY A 37 0.12 1.87 0.53
C GLY A 37 0.30 2.87 -0.61
N SER A 38 -0.01 2.46 -1.84
CA SER A 38 0.07 3.32 -3.03
C SER A 38 -0.85 4.55 -2.94
N LEU A 39 -2.05 4.40 -2.39
CA LEU A 39 -2.98 5.51 -2.12
C LEU A 39 -2.43 6.50 -1.10
N ALA A 40 -1.81 6.02 -0.03
CA ALA A 40 -1.23 6.89 1.00
C ALA A 40 -0.07 7.73 0.45
N VAL A 41 0.77 7.12 -0.39
CA VAL A 41 1.85 7.83 -1.09
C VAL A 41 1.27 8.88 -2.05
N LEU A 42 0.23 8.53 -2.80
CA LEU A 42 -0.47 9.46 -3.69
C LEU A 42 -1.02 10.68 -2.92
N ALA A 43 -1.64 10.44 -1.75
CA ALA A 43 -2.14 11.50 -0.88
C ALA A 43 -1.05 12.47 -0.43
N ALA A 44 0.07 11.93 0.05
CA ALA A 44 1.20 12.72 0.53
C ALA A 44 1.79 13.61 -0.57
N ILE A 45 1.86 13.12 -1.80
CA ILE A 45 2.44 13.87 -2.91
C ILE A 45 1.47 14.91 -3.43
N LEU A 46 0.18 14.59 -3.51
CA LEU A 46 -0.85 15.55 -3.89
C LEU A 46 -0.92 16.70 -2.88
N TYR A 47 -0.84 16.38 -1.58
CA TYR A 47 -0.68 17.34 -0.50
C TYR A 47 0.56 18.23 -0.70
N LYS A 48 1.74 17.64 -0.92
CA LYS A 48 2.99 18.38 -1.14
C LYS A 48 2.92 19.30 -2.36
N LYS A 49 2.47 18.82 -3.53
CA LYS A 49 2.40 19.66 -4.75
C LYS A 49 1.41 20.81 -4.56
N THR A 50 0.31 20.59 -3.87
CA THR A 50 -0.72 21.61 -3.65
C THR A 50 -0.24 22.66 -2.64
N LEU A 51 0.45 22.26 -1.57
CA LEU A 51 1.11 23.17 -0.63
C LEU A 51 2.13 24.10 -1.31
N VAL A 52 2.89 23.58 -2.27
CA VAL A 52 3.91 24.36 -2.99
C VAL A 52 3.29 25.35 -3.97
N ARG A 53 2.17 24.98 -4.62
CA ARG A 53 1.51 25.82 -5.63
C ARG A 53 0.55 26.84 -5.03
N ILE A 54 -0.10 26.49 -3.93
CA ILE A 54 -1.12 27.31 -3.29
C ILE A 54 -0.69 27.48 -1.83
N SER A 55 -0.34 28.71 -1.45
CA SER A 55 0.09 29.07 -0.08
C SER A 55 -1.08 29.05 0.92
N ILE A 56 -1.85 27.96 0.94
CA ILE A 56 -2.91 27.68 1.91
C ILE A 56 -2.26 27.17 3.21
N SER A 57 -2.91 27.45 4.35
CA SER A 57 -2.52 26.88 5.64
C SER A 57 -2.41 25.34 5.56
N PRO A 58 -1.29 24.74 5.97
CA PRO A 58 -1.09 23.28 5.93
C PRO A 58 -2.23 22.49 6.58
N TRP A 59 -2.80 23.04 7.64
CA TRP A 59 -3.92 22.45 8.38
C TRP A 59 -5.21 22.39 7.57
N ALA A 60 -5.51 23.44 6.80
CA ALA A 60 -6.71 23.51 5.97
C ALA A 60 -6.62 22.54 4.78
N LEU A 61 -5.42 22.43 4.18
CA LEU A 61 -5.21 21.46 3.10
C LEU A 61 -5.25 20.02 3.61
N GLY A 62 -4.67 19.75 4.78
CA GLY A 62 -4.71 18.43 5.42
C GLY A 62 -6.15 18.00 5.72
N ALA A 63 -6.98 18.93 6.22
CA ALA A 63 -8.39 18.70 6.47
C ALA A 63 -9.21 18.39 5.22
N LEU A 64 -8.76 18.81 4.02
CA LEU A 64 -9.41 18.50 2.74
C LEU A 64 -8.90 17.18 2.13
N VAL A 65 -7.58 16.98 2.13
CA VAL A 65 -6.93 15.80 1.52
C VAL A 65 -7.26 14.53 2.29
N ALA A 66 -7.29 14.59 3.64
CA ALA A 66 -7.59 13.43 4.48
C ALA A 66 -8.95 12.77 4.17
N PRO A 67 -10.10 13.48 4.18
CA PRO A 67 -11.39 12.87 3.87
C PRO A 67 -11.51 12.42 2.41
N LEU A 68 -10.87 13.14 1.47
CA LEU A 68 -10.87 12.75 0.05
C LEU A 68 -10.22 11.38 -0.16
N PHE A 69 -9.03 11.18 0.42
CA PHE A 69 -8.30 9.92 0.32
C PHE A 69 -8.88 8.81 1.19
N LEU A 70 -9.54 9.16 2.30
CA LEU A 70 -10.33 8.22 3.08
C LEU A 70 -11.53 7.70 2.26
N GLY A 71 -12.21 8.58 1.52
CA GLY A 71 -13.29 8.20 0.60
C GLY A 71 -12.81 7.28 -0.52
N LEU A 72 -11.70 7.63 -1.18
CA LEU A 72 -11.07 6.80 -2.21
C LEU A 72 -10.64 5.44 -1.66
N GLY A 73 -10.02 5.40 -0.48
CA GLY A 73 -9.61 4.18 0.19
C GLY A 73 -10.80 3.29 0.56
N CYS A 74 -11.90 3.89 1.04
CA CYS A 74 -13.13 3.18 1.35
C CYS A 74 -13.80 2.63 0.07
N MET A 75 -13.84 3.41 -1.01
CA MET A 75 -14.34 2.97 -2.30
C MET A 75 -13.54 1.79 -2.86
N LEU A 76 -12.21 1.86 -2.80
CA LEU A 76 -11.33 0.75 -3.20
C LEU A 76 -11.51 -0.48 -2.32
N HIS A 77 -11.70 -0.31 -1.01
CA HIS A 77 -12.01 -1.41 -0.11
C HIS A 77 -13.34 -2.08 -0.48
N LEU A 78 -14.39 -1.29 -0.77
CA LEU A 78 -15.68 -1.82 -1.20
C LEU A 78 -15.59 -2.54 -2.55
N LEU A 79 -14.83 -2.02 -3.52
CA LEU A 79 -14.66 -2.62 -4.83
C LEU A 79 -13.76 -3.88 -4.83
N LEU A 80 -12.75 -3.94 -3.95
CA LEU A 80 -11.75 -5.01 -3.95
C LEU A 80 -11.95 -6.05 -2.84
N VAL A 81 -12.66 -5.74 -1.77
CA VAL A 81 -12.85 -6.66 -0.62
C VAL A 81 -14.29 -7.15 -0.55
N ALA A 82 -15.28 -6.29 -0.79
CA ALA A 82 -16.69 -6.69 -0.72
C ALA A 82 -17.10 -7.78 -1.73
N PRO A 83 -16.64 -7.78 -3.00
CA PRO A 83 -17.03 -8.85 -3.94
C PRO A 83 -16.32 -10.18 -3.67
N PHE A 84 -15.09 -10.15 -3.15
CA PHE A 84 -14.29 -11.35 -2.90
C PHE A 84 -14.66 -12.07 -1.60
N ARG A 85 -15.45 -11.44 -0.72
CA ARG A 85 -16.01 -12.05 0.50
C ARG A 85 -16.94 -13.24 0.24
N ARG A 86 -17.31 -13.50 -1.03
CA ARG A 86 -18.14 -14.64 -1.45
C ARG A 86 -17.34 -15.86 -1.93
N LEU A 87 -16.01 -15.76 -2.06
CA LEU A 87 -15.15 -16.88 -2.46
C LEU A 87 -14.65 -17.69 -1.25
N ALA A 88 -14.31 -18.96 -1.47
CA ALA A 88 -13.71 -19.81 -0.44
C ALA A 88 -12.39 -19.21 0.10
N ALA A 89 -12.15 -19.36 1.41
CA ALA A 89 -11.10 -18.66 2.17
C ALA A 89 -9.69 -18.71 1.54
N ALA A 90 -9.29 -19.83 0.93
CA ALA A 90 -7.99 -19.96 0.27
C ALA A 90 -7.91 -19.19 -1.06
N GLY A 91 -9.00 -19.16 -1.85
CA GLY A 91 -9.09 -18.39 -3.08
C GLY A 91 -9.18 -16.88 -2.82
N GLN A 92 -9.72 -16.48 -1.67
CA GLN A 92 -9.88 -15.09 -1.28
C GLN A 92 -8.54 -14.38 -1.02
N ILE A 93 -7.56 -15.07 -0.41
CA ILE A 93 -6.24 -14.50 -0.14
C ILE A 93 -5.52 -14.20 -1.46
N VAL A 94 -5.44 -15.20 -2.35
CA VAL A 94 -4.73 -15.07 -3.64
C VAL A 94 -5.43 -14.05 -4.54
N ALA A 95 -6.76 -14.07 -4.61
CA ALA A 95 -7.51 -13.13 -5.45
C ALA A 95 -7.40 -11.68 -4.95
N SER A 96 -7.50 -11.43 -3.64
CA SER A 96 -7.36 -10.08 -3.08
C SER A 96 -5.93 -9.54 -3.19
N LEU A 97 -4.92 -10.41 -3.06
CA LEU A 97 -3.53 -10.09 -3.36
C LEU A 97 -3.34 -9.66 -4.81
N THR A 98 -3.74 -10.51 -5.76
CA THR A 98 -3.53 -10.22 -7.19
C THR A 98 -4.31 -8.97 -7.62
N ALA A 99 -5.54 -8.80 -7.14
CA ALA A 99 -6.35 -7.62 -7.44
C ALA A 99 -5.75 -6.35 -6.83
N SER A 100 -5.35 -6.38 -5.55
CA SER A 100 -4.75 -5.21 -4.89
C SER A 100 -3.37 -4.86 -5.43
N LEU A 101 -2.58 -5.86 -5.84
CA LEU A 101 -1.30 -5.66 -6.52
C LEU A 101 -1.52 -5.01 -7.90
N GLY A 102 -2.46 -5.52 -8.70
CA GLY A 102 -2.77 -4.94 -10.01
C GLY A 102 -3.20 -3.48 -9.91
N VAL A 103 -4.06 -3.16 -8.93
CA VAL A 103 -4.44 -1.76 -8.67
C VAL A 103 -3.27 -0.91 -8.18
N ALA A 104 -2.42 -1.45 -7.30
CA ALA A 104 -1.24 -0.73 -6.83
C ALA A 104 -0.30 -0.36 -7.99
N LEU A 105 -0.04 -1.30 -8.91
CA LEU A 105 0.79 -1.07 -10.09
C LEU A 105 0.18 -0.03 -11.04
N ILE A 106 -1.12 -0.11 -11.31
CA ILE A 106 -1.81 0.90 -12.15
C ILE A 106 -1.71 2.29 -11.50
N LEU A 107 -1.93 2.38 -10.18
CA LEU A 107 -1.80 3.64 -9.45
C LEU A 107 -0.37 4.18 -9.50
N GLU A 108 0.63 3.30 -9.39
CA GLU A 108 2.04 3.65 -9.45
C GLU A 108 2.46 4.09 -10.87
N ASP A 109 2.00 3.43 -11.92
CA ASP A 109 2.26 3.81 -13.31
C ASP A 109 1.64 5.16 -13.67
N VAL A 110 0.37 5.37 -13.31
CA VAL A 110 -0.32 6.67 -13.47
C VAL A 110 0.43 7.76 -12.72
N PHE A 111 0.96 7.41 -11.55
CA PHE A 111 1.72 8.31 -10.71
C PHE A 111 3.08 8.69 -11.33
N VAL A 112 3.86 7.72 -11.80
CA VAL A 112 5.16 7.96 -12.46
C VAL A 112 4.95 8.84 -13.69
N TRP A 113 3.91 8.56 -14.48
CA TRP A 113 3.53 9.39 -15.62
C TRP A 113 3.18 10.83 -15.24
N TRP A 114 2.58 11.06 -14.07
CA TRP A 114 2.27 12.40 -13.58
C TRP A 114 3.48 13.16 -12.96
N GLN A 115 4.61 12.46 -12.78
CA GLN A 115 5.86 13.07 -12.30
C GLN A 115 6.91 13.32 -13.39
N GLY A 116 6.90 12.51 -14.46
CA GLY A 116 7.68 12.76 -15.68
C GLY A 116 7.15 13.94 -16.48
#